data_AF-A0A6J6YBK9-F1
#
_entry.id   AF-A0A6J6YBK9-F1
#
_cell.length_a   1.000
_cell.length_b   1.000
_cell.length_c   1.000
_cell.angle_alpha   90.00
_cell.angle_beta   90.00
_cell.angle_gamma   90.00
#
_symmetry.space_group_name_H-M   'P 1'
#
loop_
_entity.id
_entity.type
_entity.pdbx_description
1 polymer ?
#
loop_
_entity_poly.entity_id
_entity_poly.type
_entity_poly.pdbx_seq_one_letter_code
_entity_poly.pdbx_strand_id
1 'polypeptide(L)'
;MNTDVVVGVSDHATDELDVMFNTEAGCKYLAERKGVPVEIVETLKHFGFSAICNVIAAIKTAKLLGLGANDALITIATDGADLYPSERVKTMARRFNNSFREIDAAEVFAEHLATVGTDAMIDCTERDRTRIFNLGYYTWVEQQGTPLAVFEARRSQSFWRDLRKYLPVWDELIGEFNRRVVAAK
;
A
#
# COMPACT_ATOMS: atom_id res chain seq x y z
N MET A 1 -9.34 6.59 -17.90
CA MET A 1 -9.38 5.41 -17.01
C MET A 1 -7.99 5.31 -16.37
N ASN A 2 -7.91 5.03 -15.06
CA ASN A 2 -6.69 5.25 -14.26
C ASN A 2 -6.08 3.96 -13.69
N THR A 3 -6.61 2.79 -14.09
CA THR A 3 -6.18 1.50 -13.54
C THR A 3 -5.50 0.71 -14.63
N ASP A 4 -4.20 0.93 -14.77
CA ASP A 4 -3.35 0.25 -15.75
C ASP A 4 -2.94 -1.14 -15.27
N VAL A 5 -2.82 -1.34 -13.96
CA VAL A 5 -2.37 -2.59 -13.35
C VAL A 5 -3.23 -2.91 -12.12
N VAL A 6 -3.60 -4.17 -11.96
CA VAL A 6 -4.15 -4.73 -10.71
C VAL A 6 -3.11 -5.65 -10.09
N VAL A 7 -2.87 -5.51 -8.80
CA VAL A 7 -1.86 -6.29 -8.07
C VAL A 7 -2.51 -7.02 -6.91
N GLY A 8 -2.38 -8.34 -6.88
CA GLY A 8 -2.66 -9.17 -5.73
C GLY A 8 -1.43 -9.31 -4.84
N VAL A 9 -1.61 -9.01 -3.55
CA VAL A 9 -0.63 -9.25 -2.49
C VAL A 9 -1.31 -10.10 -1.41
N SER A 10 -0.66 -11.17 -0.99
CA SER A 10 -1.18 -12.01 0.09
C SER A 10 -1.01 -11.31 1.44
N ASP A 11 -2.03 -11.46 2.28
CA ASP A 11 -1.99 -11.14 3.71
C ASP A 11 -0.83 -11.85 4.44
N HIS A 12 -0.46 -13.06 4.03
CA HIS A 12 0.71 -13.75 4.58
C HIS A 12 1.99 -12.91 4.49
N ALA A 13 2.20 -12.24 3.36
CA ALA A 13 3.36 -11.38 3.17
C ALA A 13 3.32 -10.17 4.10
N THR A 14 2.16 -9.52 4.24
CA THR A 14 2.02 -8.35 5.13
C THR A 14 2.17 -8.71 6.60
N ASP A 15 1.60 -9.85 7.01
CA ASP A 15 1.61 -10.32 8.39
C ASP A 15 3.01 -10.70 8.86
N GLU A 16 3.76 -11.45 8.05
CA GLU A 16 5.12 -11.89 8.41
C GLU A 16 6.13 -10.76 8.29
N LEU A 17 6.00 -9.87 7.31
CA LEU A 17 6.86 -8.68 7.22
C LEU A 17 6.61 -7.71 8.36
N ASP A 18 5.37 -7.55 8.82
CA ASP A 18 5.07 -6.76 10.01
C ASP A 18 5.80 -7.32 11.25
N VAL A 19 5.84 -8.64 11.42
CA VAL A 19 6.64 -9.28 12.49
C VAL A 19 8.13 -8.99 12.30
N MET A 20 8.66 -9.13 11.09
CA MET A 20 10.08 -8.87 10.81
C MET A 20 10.45 -7.41 11.13
N PHE A 21 9.62 -6.45 10.72
CA PHE A 21 9.87 -5.02 10.94
C PHE A 21 9.74 -4.62 12.41
N ASN A 22 8.96 -5.37 13.19
CA ASN A 22 8.68 -5.03 14.60
C ASN A 22 9.39 -5.94 15.62
N THR A 23 10.40 -6.73 15.20
CA THR A 23 11.21 -7.56 16.09
C THR A 23 12.69 -7.19 15.99
N GLU A 24 13.41 -7.33 17.11
CA GLU A 24 14.86 -7.05 17.17
C GLU A 24 15.63 -7.92 16.16
N ALA A 25 15.32 -9.22 16.10
CA ALA A 25 15.98 -10.15 15.19
C ALA A 25 15.75 -9.79 13.71
N GLY A 26 14.53 -9.39 13.34
CA GLY A 26 14.21 -8.97 11.99
C GLY A 26 14.90 -7.65 11.59
N CYS A 27 14.84 -6.64 12.47
CA CYS A 27 15.53 -5.36 12.26
C CYS A 27 17.05 -5.55 12.11
N LYS A 28 17.66 -6.35 12.99
CA LYS A 28 19.08 -6.68 12.95
C LYS A 28 19.46 -7.40 11.66
N TYR A 29 18.64 -8.35 11.21
CA TYR A 29 18.87 -9.05 9.94
C TYR A 29 18.84 -8.09 8.74
N LEU A 30 17.87 -7.17 8.67
CA LEU A 30 17.80 -6.17 7.60
C LEU A 30 19.04 -5.27 7.58
N ALA A 31 19.44 -4.76 8.75
CA ALA A 31 20.59 -3.86 8.86
C ALA A 31 21.92 -4.59 8.58
N GLU A 32 22.21 -5.66 9.29
CA GLU A 32 23.54 -6.29 9.29
C GLU A 32 23.74 -7.27 8.13
N ARG A 33 22.69 -8.01 7.72
CA ARG A 33 22.81 -9.05 6.69
C ARG A 33 22.38 -8.57 5.31
N LYS A 34 21.44 -7.63 5.23
CA LYS A 34 20.95 -7.06 3.96
C LYS A 34 21.48 -5.65 3.67
N GLY A 35 22.16 -5.02 4.62
CA GLY A 35 22.75 -3.70 4.44
C GLY A 35 21.70 -2.60 4.28
N VAL A 36 20.48 -2.81 4.76
CA VAL A 36 19.44 -1.78 4.74
C VAL A 36 19.84 -0.67 5.72
N PRO A 37 19.86 0.61 5.30
CA PRO A 37 20.21 1.71 6.20
C PRO A 37 19.31 1.74 7.44
N VAL A 38 19.89 2.05 8.60
CA VAL A 38 19.18 1.98 9.89
C VAL A 38 17.96 2.90 9.89
N GLU A 39 18.07 4.09 9.30
CA GLU A 39 16.97 5.04 9.14
C GLU A 39 15.78 4.48 8.35
N ILE A 40 16.04 3.60 7.37
CA ILE A 40 14.99 2.91 6.62
C ILE A 40 14.38 1.81 7.49
N VAL A 41 15.19 1.02 8.22
CA VAL A 41 14.68 0.00 9.14
C VAL A 41 13.78 0.63 10.22
N GLU A 42 14.18 1.76 10.79
CA GLU A 42 13.34 2.50 11.75
C GLU A 42 12.04 2.99 11.11
N THR A 43 12.09 3.43 9.85
CA THR A 43 10.88 3.84 9.12
C THR A 43 9.90 2.67 8.88
N LEU A 44 10.42 1.47 8.56
CA LEU A 44 9.61 0.29 8.29
C LEU A 44 8.76 -0.15 9.50
N LYS A 45 9.20 0.13 10.73
CA LYS A 45 8.42 -0.13 11.96
C LYS A 45 7.09 0.61 11.97
N HIS A 46 6.98 1.72 11.26
CA HIS A 46 5.76 2.51 11.20
C HIS A 46 4.74 1.97 10.18
N PHE A 47 5.11 1.03 9.31
CA PHE A 47 4.25 0.60 8.22
C PHE A 47 3.21 -0.42 8.72
N GLY A 48 1.92 -0.07 8.57
CA GLY A 48 0.83 -1.02 8.75
C GLY A 48 0.69 -1.99 7.58
N PHE A 49 -0.25 -2.92 7.67
CA PHE A 49 -0.44 -3.97 6.65
C PHE A 49 -0.70 -3.40 5.25
N SER A 50 -1.49 -2.34 5.14
CA SER A 50 -1.80 -1.73 3.84
C SER A 50 -0.60 -0.98 3.25
N ALA A 51 0.23 -0.35 4.08
CA ALA A 51 1.48 0.26 3.69
C ALA A 51 2.48 -0.79 3.18
N ILE A 52 2.63 -1.91 3.91
CA ILE A 52 3.46 -3.05 3.47
C ILE A 52 2.93 -3.60 2.14
N CYS A 53 1.62 -3.80 2.02
CA CYS A 53 0.97 -4.23 0.78
C CYS A 53 1.31 -3.29 -0.39
N ASN A 54 1.20 -1.98 -0.18
CA ASN A 54 1.49 -0.97 -1.19
C ASN A 54 2.97 -0.94 -1.62
N VAL A 55 3.90 -1.28 -0.72
CA VAL A 55 5.32 -1.42 -1.04
C VAL A 55 5.57 -2.68 -1.88
N ILE A 56 4.99 -3.83 -1.51
CA ILE A 56 5.12 -5.05 -2.30
C ILE A 56 4.49 -4.85 -3.67
N ALA A 57 3.30 -4.24 -3.73
CA ALA A 57 2.63 -3.92 -4.99
C ALA A 57 3.46 -2.98 -5.86
N ALA A 58 4.18 -2.04 -5.24
CA ALA A 58 5.13 -1.18 -5.92
C ALA A 58 6.30 -1.97 -6.53
N ILE A 59 6.92 -2.88 -5.78
CA ILE A 59 7.99 -3.75 -6.30
C ILE A 59 7.48 -4.61 -7.46
N LYS A 60 6.29 -5.22 -7.31
CA LYS A 60 5.64 -6.02 -8.36
C LYS A 60 5.39 -5.18 -9.62
N THR A 61 4.87 -3.96 -9.47
CA THR A 61 4.59 -3.04 -10.57
C THR A 61 5.86 -2.60 -11.28
N ALA A 62 6.92 -2.27 -10.54
CA ALA A 62 8.21 -1.92 -11.13
C ALA A 62 8.77 -3.06 -11.98
N LYS A 63 8.64 -4.31 -11.51
CA LYS A 63 9.05 -5.51 -12.26
C LYS A 63 8.20 -5.74 -13.50
N LEU A 64 6.87 -5.65 -13.39
CA LEU A 64 5.95 -5.85 -14.51
C LEU A 64 6.18 -4.83 -15.63
N LEU A 65 6.37 -3.55 -15.27
CA LEU A 65 6.57 -2.46 -16.22
C LEU A 65 8.03 -2.31 -16.69
N GLY A 66 8.96 -3.09 -16.12
CA GLY A 66 10.39 -3.00 -16.46
C GLY A 66 11.03 -1.66 -16.06
N LEU A 67 10.58 -1.05 -14.97
CA LEU A 67 11.10 0.24 -14.50
C LEU A 67 12.57 0.12 -14.06
N GLY A 68 13.40 1.03 -14.55
CA GLY A 68 14.82 1.10 -14.25
C GLY A 68 15.19 2.22 -13.28
N ALA A 69 16.50 2.45 -13.12
CA ALA A 69 17.04 3.45 -12.19
C ALA A 69 16.65 4.91 -12.50
N ASN A 70 16.14 5.18 -13.71
CA ASN A 70 15.71 6.51 -14.15
C ASN A 70 14.20 6.73 -14.06
N ASP A 71 13.45 5.71 -13.63
CA ASP A 71 12.00 5.77 -13.50
C ASP A 71 11.60 6.03 -12.05
N ALA A 72 10.54 6.80 -11.86
CA ALA A 72 9.97 7.07 -10.55
C ALA A 72 8.67 6.29 -10.37
N LEU A 73 8.58 5.57 -9.26
CA LEU A 73 7.35 4.94 -8.80
C LEU A 73 6.98 5.55 -7.45
N ILE A 74 5.79 6.12 -7.37
CA ILE A 74 5.27 6.74 -6.14
C ILE A 74 4.18 5.83 -5.59
N THR A 75 4.32 5.44 -4.33
CA THR A 75 3.32 4.67 -3.58
C THR A 75 3.04 5.35 -2.24
N ILE A 76 1.95 4.97 -1.58
CA ILE A 76 1.47 5.61 -0.35
C ILE A 76 1.52 4.59 0.80
N ALA A 77 2.20 4.93 1.89
CA ALA A 77 2.08 4.21 3.15
C ALA A 77 0.77 4.64 3.83
N THR A 78 -0.30 3.88 3.60
CA THR A 78 -1.68 4.31 3.91
C THR A 78 -2.06 4.20 5.37
N ASP A 79 -1.37 3.35 6.14
CA ASP A 79 -1.72 3.01 7.52
C ASP A 79 -0.48 2.80 8.39
N GLY A 80 -0.67 2.96 9.71
CA GLY A 80 0.39 2.81 10.71
C GLY A 80 0.38 1.44 11.38
N ALA A 81 1.55 0.93 11.76
CA ALA A 81 1.72 -0.36 12.44
C ALA A 81 1.00 -0.46 13.79
N ASP A 82 0.73 0.68 14.44
CA ASP A 82 0.00 0.77 15.71
C ASP A 82 -1.47 0.29 15.62
N LEU A 83 -2.01 0.17 14.41
CA LEU A 83 -3.35 -0.37 14.18
C LEU A 83 -3.41 -1.90 14.29
N TYR A 84 -2.27 -2.59 14.24
CA TYR A 84 -2.21 -4.07 14.09
C TYR A 84 -1.54 -4.87 15.23
N PRO A 85 -1.47 -4.40 16.49
CA PRO A 85 -0.76 -5.16 17.54
C PRO A 85 -1.39 -6.52 17.83
N SER A 86 -2.71 -6.65 17.73
CA SER A 86 -3.40 -7.93 17.95
C SER A 86 -3.11 -8.96 16.86
N GLU A 87 -3.01 -8.52 15.61
CA GLU A 87 -2.70 -9.42 14.50
C GLU A 87 -1.24 -9.87 14.56
N ARG A 88 -0.31 -8.96 14.89
CA ARG A 88 1.11 -9.31 15.12
C ARG A 88 1.28 -10.40 16.18
N VAL A 89 0.57 -10.28 17.31
CA VAL A 89 0.59 -11.32 18.36
C VAL A 89 0.05 -12.66 17.85
N LYS A 90 -1.02 -12.66 17.06
CA LYS A 90 -1.57 -13.90 16.46
C LYS A 90 -0.59 -14.51 15.48
N THR A 91 0.04 -13.72 14.62
CA THR A 91 1.05 -14.19 13.65
C THR A 91 2.26 -14.78 14.36
N MET A 92 2.79 -14.08 15.38
CA MET A 92 3.85 -14.59 16.25
C MET A 92 3.49 -15.95 16.86
N ALA A 93 2.30 -16.10 17.42
CA ALA A 93 1.86 -17.34 18.05
C ALA A 93 1.67 -18.48 17.06
N ARG A 94 1.03 -18.22 15.92
CA ARG A 94 0.64 -19.25 14.93
C ARG A 94 1.80 -19.71 14.06
N ARG A 95 2.66 -18.78 13.66
CA ARG A 95 3.71 -19.03 12.65
C ARG A 95 5.09 -19.24 13.25
N PHE A 96 5.38 -18.55 14.36
CA PHE A 96 6.72 -18.47 14.93
C PHE A 96 6.80 -19.02 16.36
N ASN A 97 5.76 -19.67 16.87
CA ASN A 97 5.70 -20.20 18.25
C ASN A 97 6.10 -19.16 19.32
N ASN A 98 5.73 -17.90 19.10
CA ASN A 98 6.10 -16.73 19.92
C ASN A 98 7.62 -16.46 20.02
N SER A 99 8.43 -16.99 19.11
CA SER A 99 9.88 -16.78 19.07
C SER A 99 10.34 -16.52 17.64
N PHE A 100 10.61 -15.25 17.33
CA PHE A 100 11.14 -14.84 16.02
C PHE A 100 12.65 -14.67 16.11
N ARG A 101 13.40 -15.50 15.38
CA ARG A 101 14.87 -15.54 15.41
C ARG A 101 15.45 -15.17 14.06
N GLU A 102 16.77 -15.09 13.98
CA GLU A 102 17.48 -14.73 12.75
C GLU A 102 17.15 -15.67 11.57
N ILE A 103 16.94 -16.97 11.82
CA ILE A 103 16.56 -17.91 10.76
C ILE A 103 15.16 -17.61 10.22
N ASP A 104 14.22 -17.25 11.08
CA ASP A 104 12.86 -16.86 10.71
C ASP A 104 12.89 -15.55 9.89
N ALA A 105 13.73 -14.59 10.31
CA ALA A 105 13.96 -13.35 9.54
C ALA A 105 14.53 -13.63 8.13
N ALA A 106 15.44 -14.61 8.02
CA ALA A 106 15.99 -15.01 6.73
C ALA A 106 14.93 -15.66 5.82
N GLU A 107 14.06 -16.52 6.38
CA GLU A 107 12.94 -17.14 5.67
C GLU A 107 11.95 -16.07 5.17
N VAL A 108 11.45 -15.22 6.07
CA VAL A 108 10.50 -14.15 5.74
C VAL A 108 11.06 -13.21 4.67
N PHE A 109 12.33 -12.79 4.80
CA PHE A 109 12.97 -11.95 3.78
C PHE A 109 13.05 -12.67 2.44
N ALA A 110 13.48 -13.94 2.44
CA ALA A 110 13.65 -14.70 1.22
C ALA A 110 12.32 -14.83 0.47
N GLU A 111 11.26 -15.20 1.20
CA GLU A 111 9.93 -15.44 0.65
C GLU A 111 9.24 -14.15 0.18
N HIS A 112 9.24 -13.10 1.01
CA HIS A 112 8.35 -11.95 0.78
C HIS A 112 9.04 -10.72 0.19
N LEU A 113 10.38 -10.67 0.18
CA LEU A 113 11.14 -9.54 -0.40
C LEU A 113 12.09 -9.97 -1.51
N ALA A 114 12.85 -11.06 -1.32
CA ALA A 114 13.83 -11.50 -2.31
C ALA A 114 13.17 -12.12 -3.54
N THR A 115 12.04 -12.81 -3.36
CA THR A 115 11.33 -13.54 -4.43
C THR A 115 10.07 -12.85 -4.95
N VAL A 116 9.85 -11.56 -4.67
CA VAL A 116 8.68 -10.82 -5.18
C VAL A 116 8.60 -10.93 -6.70
N GLY A 117 7.63 -11.67 -7.22
CA GLY A 117 7.42 -11.88 -8.64
C GLY A 117 6.41 -10.91 -9.26
N THR A 118 5.94 -11.25 -10.46
CA THR A 118 4.79 -10.58 -11.11
C THR A 118 3.57 -11.50 -11.20
N ASP A 119 3.53 -12.51 -10.32
CA ASP A 119 2.40 -13.39 -10.10
C ASP A 119 1.17 -12.61 -9.58
N ALA A 120 -0.03 -13.16 -9.75
CA ALA A 120 -1.28 -12.55 -9.27
C ALA A 120 -1.48 -11.08 -9.70
N MET A 121 -1.03 -10.72 -10.90
CA MET A 121 -1.20 -9.40 -11.49
C MET A 121 -2.07 -9.45 -12.75
N ILE A 122 -2.74 -8.33 -13.04
CA ILE A 122 -3.40 -8.09 -14.33
C ILE A 122 -2.77 -6.85 -14.93
N ASP A 123 -2.07 -7.00 -16.05
CA ASP A 123 -1.76 -5.89 -16.96
C ASP A 123 -3.03 -5.57 -17.76
N CYS A 124 -3.69 -4.47 -17.41
CA CYS A 124 -5.08 -4.24 -17.82
C CYS A 124 -5.19 -3.85 -19.30
N THR A 125 -5.89 -4.70 -20.06
CA THR A 125 -6.40 -4.34 -21.38
C THR A 125 -7.49 -3.27 -21.29
N GLU A 126 -7.86 -2.65 -22.41
CA GLU A 126 -9.02 -1.74 -22.47
C GLU A 126 -10.31 -2.37 -21.95
N ARG A 127 -10.49 -3.68 -22.16
CA ARG A 127 -11.64 -4.42 -21.64
C ARG A 127 -11.59 -4.51 -20.11
N ASP A 128 -10.42 -4.77 -19.52
CA ASP A 128 -10.27 -4.83 -18.07
C ASP A 128 -10.49 -3.47 -17.42
N ARG A 129 -9.93 -2.40 -18.01
CA ARG A 129 -10.15 -1.02 -17.57
C ARG A 129 -11.63 -0.66 -17.56
N THR A 130 -12.35 -1.02 -18.63
CA THR A 130 -13.80 -0.80 -18.74
C THR A 130 -14.57 -1.60 -17.70
N ARG A 131 -14.17 -2.87 -17.46
CA ARG A 131 -14.82 -3.74 -16.48
C ARG A 131 -14.66 -3.20 -15.05
N ILE A 132 -13.45 -2.76 -14.69
CA ILE A 132 -13.14 -2.15 -13.40
C ILE A 132 -13.90 -0.83 -13.23
N PHE A 133 -13.91 0.02 -14.26
CA PHE A 133 -14.67 1.26 -14.23
C PHE A 133 -16.16 0.99 -13.97
N ASN A 134 -16.76 0.08 -14.74
CA ASN A 134 -18.18 -0.26 -14.62
C ASN A 134 -18.53 -0.90 -13.27
N LEU A 135 -17.60 -1.56 -12.57
CA LEU A 135 -17.86 -2.06 -11.21
C LEU A 135 -18.23 -0.89 -10.26
N GLY A 136 -17.60 0.26 -10.45
CA GLY A 136 -17.91 1.47 -9.68
C GLY A 136 -19.34 1.97 -9.88
N TYR A 137 -20.03 1.62 -10.97
CA TYR A 137 -21.41 2.04 -11.22
C TYR A 137 -22.36 1.57 -10.12
N TYR A 138 -22.27 0.31 -9.72
CA TYR A 138 -23.12 -0.28 -8.68
C TYR A 138 -22.98 0.45 -7.34
N THR A 139 -21.75 0.80 -6.95
CA THR A 139 -21.52 1.54 -5.71
C THR A 139 -21.89 3.01 -5.84
N TRP A 140 -21.39 3.71 -6.86
CA TRP A 140 -21.52 5.16 -6.91
C TRP A 140 -22.89 5.62 -7.40
N VAL A 141 -23.42 5.00 -8.46
CA VAL A 141 -24.67 5.42 -9.08
C VAL A 141 -25.84 4.77 -8.35
N GLU A 142 -25.88 3.44 -8.26
CA GLU A 142 -27.05 2.76 -7.69
C GLU A 142 -27.14 2.91 -6.17
N GLN A 143 -26.05 2.66 -5.44
CA GLN A 143 -26.09 2.69 -3.96
C GLN A 143 -25.96 4.10 -3.39
N GLN A 144 -25.09 4.95 -3.97
CA GLN A 144 -24.83 6.30 -3.44
C GLN A 144 -25.57 7.43 -4.19
N GLY A 145 -26.33 7.12 -5.24
CA GLY A 145 -27.14 8.11 -5.97
C GLY A 145 -26.34 9.14 -6.77
N THR A 146 -25.07 8.86 -7.10
CA THR A 146 -24.27 9.73 -7.96
C THR A 146 -24.94 9.83 -9.34
N PRO A 147 -25.20 11.03 -9.89
CA PRO A 147 -25.73 11.15 -11.24
C PRO A 147 -24.84 10.44 -12.27
N LEU A 148 -25.45 9.65 -13.17
CA LEU A 148 -24.70 8.87 -14.16
C LEU A 148 -23.71 9.71 -14.97
N ALA A 149 -24.11 10.93 -15.39
CA ALA A 149 -23.22 11.82 -16.14
C ALA A 149 -21.97 12.22 -15.34
N VAL A 150 -22.09 12.39 -14.01
CA VAL A 150 -20.96 12.69 -13.12
C VAL A 150 -20.06 11.48 -12.96
N PHE A 151 -20.65 10.28 -12.88
CA PHE A 151 -19.89 9.03 -12.85
C PHE A 151 -19.12 8.82 -14.17
N GLU A 152 -19.78 8.90 -15.33
CA GLU A 152 -19.15 8.71 -16.64
C GLU A 152 -18.06 9.74 -16.94
N ALA A 153 -18.16 10.98 -16.43
CA ALA A 153 -17.11 11.98 -16.57
C ALA A 153 -15.74 11.48 -16.03
N ARG A 154 -15.75 10.63 -15.00
CA ARG A 154 -14.54 10.03 -14.39
C ARG A 154 -13.79 9.09 -15.35
N ARG A 155 -14.40 8.69 -16.47
CA ARG A 155 -13.75 7.88 -17.51
C ARG A 155 -12.60 8.65 -18.18
N SER A 156 -12.71 9.97 -18.29
CA SER A 156 -11.70 10.83 -18.93
C SER A 156 -10.60 11.26 -17.97
N GLN A 157 -9.35 11.32 -18.46
CA GLN A 157 -8.22 11.91 -17.71
C GLN A 157 -8.37 13.42 -17.49
N SER A 158 -9.14 14.12 -18.33
CA SER A 158 -9.40 15.56 -18.11
C SER A 158 -10.11 15.79 -16.79
N PHE A 159 -11.13 14.98 -16.46
CA PHE A 159 -11.86 15.07 -15.20
C PHE A 159 -10.92 15.08 -13.98
N TRP A 160 -9.99 14.11 -13.91
CA TRP A 160 -9.05 14.00 -12.79
C TRP A 160 -8.02 15.12 -12.74
N ARG A 161 -7.53 15.58 -13.90
CA ARG A 161 -6.61 16.72 -13.98
C ARG A 161 -7.31 18.02 -13.58
N ASP A 162 -8.57 18.20 -13.97
CA ASP A 162 -9.36 19.38 -13.67
C ASP A 162 -9.67 19.50 -12.17
N LEU A 163 -9.65 18.39 -11.41
CA LEU A 163 -9.78 18.44 -9.95
C LEU A 163 -8.64 19.22 -9.28
N ARG A 164 -7.46 19.32 -9.92
CA ARG A 164 -6.29 20.01 -9.34
C ARG A 164 -6.55 21.49 -9.06
N LYS A 165 -7.51 22.11 -9.76
CA LYS A 165 -7.91 23.51 -9.51
C LYS A 165 -8.54 23.71 -8.12
N TYR A 166 -9.02 22.64 -7.49
CA TYR A 166 -9.62 22.68 -6.15
C TYR A 166 -8.58 22.44 -5.04
N LEU A 167 -7.32 22.10 -5.36
CA LEU A 167 -6.30 21.85 -4.34
C LEU A 167 -6.17 23.02 -3.34
N PRO A 168 -6.09 24.30 -3.76
CA PRO A 168 -5.98 25.40 -2.79
C PRO A 168 -7.20 25.53 -1.87
N VAL A 169 -8.39 25.19 -2.38
CA VAL A 169 -9.64 25.22 -1.60
C VAL A 169 -9.63 24.10 -0.56
N TRP A 170 -9.22 22.89 -0.94
CA TRP A 170 -9.10 21.79 0.01
C TRP A 170 -8.04 22.07 1.07
N ASP A 171 -6.91 22.67 0.70
CA ASP A 171 -5.87 23.09 1.65
C ASP A 171 -6.42 24.08 2.68
N GLU A 172 -7.23 25.06 2.23
CA GLU A 172 -7.89 26.01 3.13
C GLU A 172 -8.87 25.31 4.09
N LEU A 173 -9.73 24.43 3.56
CA LEU A 173 -10.70 23.67 4.36
C LEU A 173 -10.00 22.76 5.39
N ILE A 174 -8.91 22.09 5.02
CA ILE A 174 -8.10 21.29 5.92
C ILE A 174 -7.50 22.19 7.02
N GLY A 175 -6.97 23.36 6.65
CA GLY A 175 -6.44 24.33 7.60
C GLY A 175 -7.49 24.83 8.59
N GLU A 176 -8.70 25.13 8.12
CA GLU A 176 -9.83 25.53 8.98
C GLU A 176 -10.22 24.41 9.95
N PHE A 177 -10.40 23.19 9.43
CA PHE A 177 -10.72 22.02 10.24
C PHE A 177 -9.69 21.81 11.36
N ASN A 178 -8.40 21.84 11.02
CA ASN A 178 -7.32 21.64 11.98
C ASN A 178 -7.32 22.73 13.08
N ARG A 179 -7.54 24.01 12.72
CA ARG A 179 -7.68 25.09 13.71
C ARG A 179 -8.84 24.86 14.66
N ARG A 180 -9.99 24.40 14.16
CA ARG A 180 -11.17 24.09 14.97
C ARG A 180 -10.95 22.93 15.93
N VAL A 181 -10.30 21.85 15.47
CA VAL A 181 -9.98 20.69 16.31
C VAL A 181 -9.00 21.06 17.43
N VAL A 182 -8.01 21.91 17.15
CA VAL A 182 -7.06 22.39 18.17
C VAL A 182 -7.76 23.32 19.17
N ALA A 183 -8.61 24.24 18.72
CA ALA A 183 -9.32 25.16 19.60
C ALA A 183 -10.38 24.49 20.49
N ALA A 184 -10.82 23.27 20.13
CA ALA A 184 -11.78 22.48 20.90
C ALA A 184 -11.11 21.54 21.93
N LYS A 185 -9.77 21.48 21.97
CA LYS A 185 -8.98 20.78 22.99
C LYS A 185 -8.51 21.74 24.07
#